data_AF-A0A9D4B5J9-F1
#
_entry.id   AF-A0A9D4B5J9-F1
#
_cell.length_a   1.000
_cell.length_b   1.000
_cell.length_c   1.000
_cell.angle_alpha   90.00
_cell.angle_beta   90.00
_cell.angle_gamma   90.00
#
_symmetry.space_group_name_H-M   'P 1'
#
loop_
_entity.id
_entity.type
_entity.pdbx_description
1 polymer ?
#
loop_
_entity_poly.entity_id
_entity_poly.type
_entity_poly.pdbx_seq_one_letter_code
_entity_poly.pdbx_strand_id
1 'polypeptide(L)'
;MSEEYRHIEGKYVRLTGYPCSWTFYHHLRQEILQEFSFHDHVKEEANRYLAGLRGQRRNVTYVGVHVRRGDYVRVMPQVWKGVVADKAYLEKAMGYFRAKYQEPVFVVTSNGMEWCQENIDASRGDVYFSGDGKESSLGRDFAFLAHCNHTIMTIGTFGIWAGYLAEGETIYLANYTLPDSRFLRVFKPLAAFLPEWFGVDADLSTLLNGTQRQKRPRLQAPNRTRRDRRPAISEGKGRWRVQGVLEQGEVKTTWLPSANFLPGFLRRGHLVPRLNC
;
A
#
# COMPACT_ATOMS: atom_id res chain seq x y z
N MET A 1 13.20 4.21 -21.30
CA MET A 1 14.30 4.38 -20.32
C MET A 1 15.44 5.06 -21.06
N SER A 2 16.18 5.99 -20.43
CA SER A 2 17.36 6.58 -21.07
C SER A 2 18.45 5.53 -21.29
N GLU A 3 19.26 5.71 -22.35
CA GLU A 3 20.34 4.80 -22.77
C GLU A 3 21.33 4.49 -21.62
N GLU A 4 21.56 5.45 -20.73
CA GLU A 4 22.47 5.33 -19.57
C GLU A 4 22.04 4.24 -18.56
N TYR A 5 20.76 3.87 -18.52
CA TYR A 5 20.26 2.81 -17.63
C TYR A 5 20.19 1.43 -18.31
N ARG A 6 20.53 1.33 -19.61
CA ARG A 6 20.66 0.01 -20.28
C ARG A 6 21.87 -0.77 -19.79
N HIS A 7 22.90 -0.07 -19.32
CA HIS A 7 24.15 -0.67 -18.90
C HIS A 7 24.48 -0.23 -17.47
N ILE A 8 24.17 -1.08 -16.50
CA ILE A 8 24.59 -0.85 -15.12
C ILE A 8 26.00 -1.43 -14.96
N GLU A 9 26.98 -0.54 -14.79
CA GLU A 9 28.37 -0.93 -14.57
C GLU A 9 28.56 -1.67 -13.23
N GLY A 10 29.33 -2.76 -13.25
CA GLY A 10 29.66 -3.55 -12.06
C GLY A 10 29.32 -5.03 -12.21
N LYS A 11 30.17 -5.90 -11.65
CA LYS A 11 29.98 -7.36 -11.69
C LYS A 11 28.73 -7.82 -10.93
N TYR A 12 28.29 -7.04 -9.95
CA TYR A 12 27.09 -7.28 -9.16
C TYR A 12 26.41 -5.94 -8.85
N VAL A 13 25.10 -5.89 -9.09
CA VAL A 13 24.29 -4.70 -8.82
C VAL A 13 23.30 -5.05 -7.71
N ARG A 14 23.33 -4.31 -6.60
CA ARG A 14 22.30 -4.40 -5.55
C ARG A 14 21.35 -3.23 -5.68
N LEU A 15 20.17 -3.49 -6.21
CA LEU A 15 19.09 -2.53 -6.22
C LEU A 15 18.42 -2.55 -4.83
N THR A 16 18.33 -1.37 -4.19
CA THR A 16 17.78 -1.20 -2.84
C THR A 16 16.51 -0.36 -2.88
N GLY A 17 15.62 -0.59 -1.92
CA GLY A 17 14.32 0.07 -1.84
C GLY A 17 13.16 -0.84 -2.24
N TYR A 18 11.96 -0.27 -2.31
CA TYR A 18 10.74 -0.97 -2.72
C TYR A 18 10.27 -0.36 -4.06
N PRO A 19 10.59 -0.97 -5.21
CA PRO A 19 10.17 -0.48 -6.51
C PRO A 19 8.68 -0.80 -6.70
N CYS A 20 7.82 0.02 -6.12
CA CYS A 20 6.37 -0.08 -6.29
C CYS A 20 5.89 0.57 -7.59
N SER A 21 6.79 0.79 -8.55
CA SER A 21 6.45 1.48 -9.80
C SER A 21 6.02 0.47 -10.85
N TRP A 22 4.75 0.50 -11.25
CA TRP A 22 4.21 -0.40 -12.27
C TRP A 22 4.94 -0.25 -13.60
N THR A 23 5.53 0.92 -13.88
CA THR A 23 6.29 1.18 -15.10
C THR A 23 7.46 0.22 -15.31
N PHE A 24 7.98 -0.40 -14.24
CA PHE A 24 9.08 -1.37 -14.34
C PHE A 24 8.63 -2.78 -14.72
N TYR A 25 7.37 -3.15 -14.47
CA TYR A 25 6.96 -4.55 -14.54
C TYR A 25 5.63 -4.79 -15.26
N HIS A 26 4.84 -3.75 -15.53
CA HIS A 26 3.50 -3.93 -16.10
C HIS A 26 3.51 -4.50 -17.52
N HIS A 27 4.58 -4.30 -18.29
CA HIS A 27 4.75 -4.95 -19.59
C HIS A 27 4.88 -6.48 -19.48
N LEU A 28 5.21 -7.02 -18.30
CA LEU A 28 5.26 -8.45 -17.97
C LEU A 28 4.00 -8.93 -17.25
N ARG A 29 2.88 -8.18 -17.31
CA ARG A 29 1.68 -8.48 -16.50
C ARG A 29 1.20 -9.93 -16.63
N GLN A 30 1.19 -10.49 -17.83
CA GLN A 30 0.74 -11.87 -18.04
C GLN A 30 1.67 -12.89 -17.37
N GLU A 31 2.99 -12.69 -17.47
CA GLU A 31 3.98 -13.52 -16.78
C GLU A 31 3.84 -13.39 -15.26
N ILE A 32 3.63 -12.17 -14.76
CA ILE A 32 3.40 -11.93 -13.33
C ILE A 32 2.16 -12.67 -12.87
N LEU A 33 1.04 -12.63 -13.59
CA LEU A 33 -0.18 -13.33 -13.18
C LEU A 33 -0.01 -14.85 -13.19
N GLN A 34 0.75 -15.38 -14.14
CA GLN A 34 1.06 -16.80 -14.22
C GLN A 34 1.94 -17.25 -13.05
N GLU A 35 2.99 -16.49 -12.76
CA GLU A 35 4.01 -16.85 -11.76
C GLU A 35 3.57 -16.52 -10.33
N PHE A 36 2.79 -15.45 -10.14
CA PHE A 36 2.18 -15.08 -8.85
C PHE A 36 0.84 -15.78 -8.66
N SER A 37 0.78 -17.05 -9.04
CA SER A 37 -0.37 -17.90 -8.82
C SER A 37 -0.31 -18.58 -7.46
N PHE A 38 -1.44 -18.61 -6.78
CA PHE A 38 -1.56 -19.28 -5.48
C PHE A 38 -1.43 -20.81 -5.61
N HIS A 39 -0.96 -21.47 -4.55
CA HIS A 39 -1.05 -22.92 -4.44
C HIS A 39 -2.52 -23.38 -4.47
N ASP A 40 -2.79 -24.57 -5.00
CA ASP A 40 -4.16 -25.03 -5.24
C ASP A 40 -5.00 -25.07 -3.94
N HIS A 41 -4.41 -25.55 -2.84
CA HIS A 41 -5.09 -25.55 -1.54
C HIS A 41 -5.48 -24.14 -1.06
N VAL A 42 -4.67 -23.12 -1.34
CA VAL A 42 -4.97 -21.71 -1.01
C VAL A 42 -6.09 -21.18 -1.90
N LYS A 43 -6.03 -21.48 -3.21
CA LYS A 43 -7.09 -21.11 -4.17
C LYS A 43 -8.42 -21.73 -3.77
N GLU A 44 -8.42 -23.02 -3.47
CA GLU A 44 -9.60 -23.76 -3.05
C GLU A 44 -10.17 -23.22 -1.74
N GLU A 45 -9.30 -22.89 -0.78
CA GLU A 45 -9.74 -22.28 0.47
C GLU A 45 -10.40 -20.92 0.24
N ALA A 46 -9.76 -20.03 -0.54
CA ALA A 46 -10.31 -18.71 -0.86
C ALA A 46 -11.65 -18.83 -1.61
N ASN A 47 -11.71 -19.67 -2.64
CA ASN A 47 -12.93 -19.89 -3.42
C ASN A 47 -14.06 -20.49 -2.57
N ARG A 48 -13.76 -21.46 -1.69
CA ARG A 48 -14.74 -22.05 -0.78
C ARG A 48 -15.28 -21.02 0.20
N TYR A 49 -14.39 -20.17 0.74
CA TYR A 49 -14.77 -19.08 1.62
C TYR A 49 -15.71 -18.10 0.92
N LEU A 50 -15.31 -17.58 -0.25
CA LEU A 50 -16.12 -16.64 -1.04
C LEU A 50 -17.47 -17.27 -1.42
N ALA A 51 -17.50 -18.52 -1.88
CA ALA A 51 -18.72 -19.24 -2.20
C ALA A 51 -19.68 -19.34 -1.00
N GLY A 52 -19.16 -19.48 0.22
CA GLY A 52 -19.96 -19.44 1.45
C GLY A 52 -20.62 -18.09 1.71
N LEU A 53 -19.99 -16.98 1.31
CA LEU A 53 -20.53 -15.61 1.47
C LEU A 53 -21.64 -15.29 0.47
N ARG A 54 -21.75 -16.05 -0.62
CA ARG A 54 -22.79 -15.89 -1.64
C ARG A 54 -24.19 -15.88 -1.03
N GLY A 55 -24.46 -16.77 -0.08
CA GLY A 55 -25.80 -16.99 0.47
C GLY A 55 -26.82 -17.32 -0.64
N GLN A 56 -27.91 -16.56 -0.71
CA GLN A 56 -28.98 -16.74 -1.71
C GLN A 56 -28.74 -15.96 -3.02
N ARG A 57 -27.66 -15.18 -3.11
CA ARG A 57 -27.38 -14.29 -4.25
C ARG A 57 -27.12 -15.10 -5.51
N ARG A 58 -27.68 -14.69 -6.65
CA ARG A 58 -27.53 -15.42 -7.90
C ARG A 58 -26.35 -14.94 -8.72
N ASN A 59 -26.14 -13.63 -8.79
CA ASN A 59 -25.10 -12.97 -9.58
C ASN A 59 -24.19 -12.12 -8.67
N VAL A 60 -23.50 -12.79 -7.76
CA VAL A 60 -22.64 -12.13 -6.77
C VAL A 60 -21.40 -11.51 -7.41
N THR A 61 -21.07 -10.28 -7.02
CA THR A 61 -19.81 -9.63 -7.36
C THR A 61 -19.00 -9.43 -6.08
N TYR A 62 -17.87 -10.10 -5.93
CA TYR A 62 -17.02 -9.96 -4.75
C TYR A 62 -16.11 -8.74 -4.90
N VAL A 63 -16.11 -7.89 -3.88
CA VAL A 63 -15.26 -6.70 -3.81
C VAL A 63 -14.38 -6.83 -2.57
N GLY A 64 -13.08 -7.02 -2.78
CA GLY A 64 -12.10 -7.07 -1.69
C GLY A 64 -11.86 -5.67 -1.14
N VAL A 65 -12.01 -5.48 0.17
CA VAL A 65 -11.81 -4.18 0.84
C VAL A 65 -10.62 -4.29 1.78
N HIS A 66 -9.50 -3.69 1.41
CA HIS A 66 -8.28 -3.66 2.22
C HIS A 66 -8.12 -2.33 2.95
N VAL A 67 -8.30 -2.36 4.28
CA VAL A 67 -8.18 -1.19 5.16
C VAL A 67 -6.86 -1.27 5.95
N ARG A 68 -5.86 -0.47 5.57
CA ARG A 68 -4.60 -0.35 6.30
C ARG A 68 -4.75 0.67 7.41
N ARG A 69 -4.64 0.21 8.65
CA ARG A 69 -4.60 1.02 9.88
C ARG A 69 -3.34 0.67 10.64
N GLY A 70 -3.45 -0.03 11.77
CA GLY A 70 -2.30 -0.38 12.62
C GLY A 70 -1.40 0.82 12.91
N ASP A 71 -0.12 0.68 12.60
CA ASP A 71 0.89 1.72 12.75
C ASP A 71 0.62 3.00 11.93
N TYR A 72 -0.09 2.89 10.80
CA TYR A 72 -0.37 4.03 9.91
C TYR A 72 -1.25 5.08 10.57
N VAL A 73 -2.11 4.70 11.53
CA VAL A 73 -2.94 5.64 12.29
C VAL A 73 -2.08 6.69 13.01
N ARG A 74 -0.86 6.32 13.44
CA ARG A 74 0.10 7.24 14.06
C ARG A 74 1.09 7.80 13.05
N VAL A 75 1.65 6.94 12.21
CA VAL A 75 2.77 7.29 11.32
C VAL A 75 2.34 8.27 10.22
N MET A 76 1.14 8.11 9.65
CA MET A 76 0.65 9.00 8.59
C MET A 76 0.58 10.47 9.05
N PRO A 77 -0.15 10.82 10.14
CA PRO A 77 -0.23 12.21 10.56
C PRO A 77 1.07 12.75 11.17
N GLN A 78 1.80 11.93 11.94
CA GLN A 78 2.96 12.41 12.71
C GLN A 78 4.25 12.51 11.88
N VAL A 79 4.44 11.61 10.91
CA VAL A 79 5.68 11.50 10.13
C VAL A 79 5.46 11.94 8.70
N TRP A 80 4.38 11.47 8.08
CA TRP A 80 4.16 11.63 6.64
C TRP A 80 3.25 12.78 6.26
N LYS A 81 2.79 13.60 7.22
CA LYS A 81 1.83 14.69 6.95
C LYS A 81 0.65 14.20 6.10
N GLY A 82 0.13 13.04 6.45
CA GLY A 82 -0.93 12.37 5.72
C GLY A 82 -1.99 11.80 6.62
N VAL A 83 -3.04 11.29 5.99
CA VAL A 83 -4.20 10.70 6.65
C VAL A 83 -4.31 9.23 6.29
N VAL A 84 -5.11 8.50 7.06
CA VAL A 84 -5.59 7.16 6.69
C VAL A 84 -7.00 7.29 6.13
N ALA A 85 -7.48 6.27 5.42
CA ALA A 85 -8.85 6.22 4.94
C ALA A 85 -9.84 6.40 6.10
N ASP A 86 -10.85 7.23 5.87
CA ASP A 86 -11.93 7.50 6.79
C ASP A 86 -13.22 6.78 6.37
N LYS A 87 -14.27 6.98 7.17
CA LYS A 87 -15.59 6.40 6.91
C LYS A 87 -16.16 6.90 5.58
N ALA A 88 -16.04 8.19 5.28
CA ALA A 88 -16.59 8.79 4.07
C ALA A 88 -15.96 8.22 2.79
N TYR A 89 -14.64 8.00 2.79
CA TYR A 89 -13.94 7.29 1.71
C TYR A 89 -14.52 5.89 1.48
N LEU A 90 -14.64 5.10 2.54
CA LEU A 90 -15.13 3.72 2.45
C LEU A 90 -16.59 3.69 1.98
N GLU A 91 -17.43 4.57 2.50
CA GLU A 91 -18.83 4.71 2.06
C GLU A 91 -18.93 5.08 0.58
N LYS A 92 -18.12 6.02 0.11
CA LYS A 92 -18.09 6.42 -1.31
C LYS A 92 -17.59 5.30 -2.22
N ALA A 93 -16.51 4.63 -1.83
CA ALA A 93 -15.93 3.53 -2.61
C ALA A 93 -16.86 2.32 -2.67
N MET A 94 -17.46 1.91 -1.55
CA MET A 94 -18.45 0.83 -1.53
C MET A 94 -19.74 1.24 -2.25
N GLY A 95 -20.14 2.50 -2.13
CA GLY A 95 -21.27 3.09 -2.84
C GLY A 95 -21.15 2.98 -4.36
N TYR A 96 -19.95 3.19 -4.91
CA TYR A 96 -19.68 2.99 -6.34
C TYR A 96 -20.04 1.57 -6.80
N PHE A 97 -19.55 0.54 -6.10
CA PHE A 97 -19.84 -0.85 -6.47
C PHE A 97 -21.31 -1.22 -6.21
N ARG A 98 -21.92 -0.69 -5.16
CA ARG A 98 -23.37 -0.83 -4.89
C ARG A 98 -24.26 -0.20 -5.96
N ALA A 99 -23.81 0.87 -6.59
CA ALA A 99 -24.54 1.50 -7.69
C ALA A 99 -24.34 0.75 -9.02
N LYS A 100 -23.18 0.11 -9.20
CA LYS A 100 -22.81 -0.54 -10.45
C LYS A 100 -23.24 -2.01 -10.55
N TYR A 101 -23.19 -2.75 -9.45
CA TYR A 101 -23.46 -4.19 -9.40
C TYR A 101 -24.72 -4.48 -8.60
N GLN A 102 -25.50 -5.48 -9.04
CA GLN A 102 -26.80 -5.80 -8.44
C GLN A 102 -26.67 -6.45 -7.06
N GLU A 103 -25.73 -7.38 -6.90
CA GLU A 103 -25.53 -8.16 -5.67
C GLU A 103 -24.05 -8.15 -5.23
N PRO A 104 -23.46 -6.98 -4.93
CA PRO A 104 -22.08 -6.93 -4.47
C PRO A 104 -21.96 -7.54 -3.07
N VAL A 105 -20.81 -8.15 -2.80
CA VAL A 105 -20.41 -8.66 -1.50
C VAL A 105 -19.02 -8.11 -1.18
N PHE A 106 -18.90 -7.40 -0.06
CA PHE A 106 -17.67 -6.76 0.38
C PHE A 106 -16.94 -7.65 1.37
N VAL A 107 -15.70 -8.01 1.03
CA VAL A 107 -14.82 -8.88 1.81
C VAL A 107 -13.76 -8.01 2.47
N VAL A 108 -13.97 -7.66 3.74
CA VAL A 108 -13.15 -6.69 4.46
C VAL A 108 -11.99 -7.38 5.17
N THR A 109 -10.78 -6.94 4.88
CA THR A 109 -9.54 -7.31 5.58
C THR A 109 -8.85 -6.06 6.10
N SER A 110 -8.25 -6.15 7.29
CA SER A 110 -7.69 -4.99 7.97
C SER A 110 -6.81 -5.40 9.13
N ASN A 111 -5.69 -4.70 9.34
CA ASN A 111 -4.92 -4.77 10.59
C ASN A 111 -5.44 -3.80 11.67
N GLY A 112 -6.67 -3.31 11.50
CA GLY A 112 -7.46 -2.56 12.48
C GLY A 112 -8.93 -2.90 12.32
N MET A 113 -9.27 -4.19 12.52
CA MET A 113 -10.60 -4.74 12.24
C MET A 113 -11.69 -4.15 13.12
N GLU A 114 -11.41 -3.90 14.41
CA GLU A 114 -12.35 -3.26 15.35
C GLU A 114 -12.87 -1.92 14.80
N TRP A 115 -11.97 -1.06 14.34
CA TRP A 115 -12.36 0.21 13.72
C TRP A 115 -13.22 0.01 12.46
N CYS A 116 -12.97 -1.05 11.68
CA CYS A 116 -13.77 -1.34 10.49
C CYS A 116 -15.21 -1.76 10.88
N GLN A 117 -15.36 -2.58 11.92
CA GLN A 117 -16.67 -2.99 12.43
C GLN A 117 -17.48 -1.80 12.98
N GLU A 118 -16.81 -0.82 13.58
CA GLU A 118 -17.45 0.41 14.07
C GLU A 118 -17.82 1.40 12.97
N ASN A 119 -17.06 1.44 11.87
CA ASN A 119 -17.15 2.52 10.87
C ASN A 119 -17.73 2.09 9.52
N ILE A 120 -17.79 0.80 9.22
CA ILE A 120 -18.39 0.28 7.98
C ILE A 120 -19.82 -0.18 8.27
N ASP A 121 -20.78 0.39 7.54
CA ASP A 121 -22.17 -0.03 7.62
C ASP A 121 -22.38 -1.41 6.96
N ALA A 122 -22.60 -2.41 7.82
CA ALA A 122 -22.91 -3.79 7.47
C ALA A 122 -24.42 -4.12 7.53
N SER A 123 -25.29 -3.15 7.82
CA SER A 123 -26.73 -3.38 8.02
C SER A 123 -27.45 -3.96 6.79
N ARG A 124 -26.89 -3.76 5.59
CA ARG A 124 -27.40 -4.30 4.32
C ARG A 124 -27.11 -5.79 4.11
N GLY A 125 -26.34 -6.41 5.00
CA GLY A 125 -25.96 -7.82 4.92
C GLY A 125 -25.01 -8.15 3.77
N ASP A 126 -24.41 -7.15 3.13
CA ASP A 126 -23.47 -7.28 2.00
C ASP A 126 -22.00 -7.13 2.42
N VAL A 127 -21.71 -6.96 3.72
CA VAL A 127 -20.35 -6.78 4.24
C VAL A 127 -19.96 -7.93 5.15
N TYR A 128 -18.79 -8.51 4.90
CA TYR A 128 -18.21 -9.58 5.69
C TYR A 128 -16.80 -9.19 6.15
N PHE A 129 -16.59 -9.24 7.47
CA PHE A 129 -15.29 -8.98 8.09
C PHE A 129 -14.50 -10.29 8.13
N SER A 130 -13.64 -10.48 7.14
CA SER A 130 -13.08 -11.79 6.77
C SER A 130 -11.67 -12.05 7.33
N GLY A 131 -10.97 -11.00 7.75
CA GLY A 131 -9.70 -11.12 8.47
C GLY A 131 -9.90 -11.26 9.98
N ASP A 132 -9.01 -11.98 10.66
CA ASP A 132 -8.97 -12.05 12.12
C ASP A 132 -8.31 -10.83 12.77
N GLY A 133 -7.91 -9.85 11.96
CA GLY A 133 -7.19 -8.65 12.38
C GLY A 133 -5.74 -8.92 12.77
N LYS A 134 -5.26 -10.17 12.68
CA LYS A 134 -3.92 -10.56 13.10
C LYS A 134 -3.00 -10.63 11.90
N GLU A 135 -1.82 -10.03 12.03
CA GLU A 135 -0.81 -10.09 10.97
C GLU A 135 -0.21 -11.50 10.78
N SER A 136 -0.59 -12.49 11.59
CA SER A 136 -0.23 -13.90 11.40
C SER A 136 -1.00 -14.59 10.25
N SER A 137 -2.11 -14.01 9.78
CA SER A 137 -2.98 -14.59 8.75
C SER A 137 -2.87 -13.88 7.39
N LEU A 138 -1.85 -13.04 7.19
CA LEU A 138 -1.70 -12.15 6.02
C LEU A 138 -1.82 -12.86 4.66
N GLY A 139 -1.28 -14.08 4.53
CA GLY A 139 -1.37 -14.83 3.28
C GLY A 139 -2.80 -15.24 2.92
N ARG A 140 -3.61 -15.54 3.94
CA ARG A 140 -5.04 -15.87 3.78
C ARG A 140 -5.85 -14.63 3.41
N ASP A 141 -5.65 -13.53 4.13
CA ASP A 141 -6.28 -12.24 3.83
C ASP A 141 -5.96 -11.78 2.40
N PHE A 142 -4.69 -11.92 2.00
CA PHE A 142 -4.26 -11.57 0.65
C PHE A 142 -4.92 -12.47 -0.41
N ALA A 143 -5.05 -13.78 -0.14
CA ALA A 143 -5.73 -14.69 -1.03
C ALA A 143 -7.21 -14.33 -1.19
N PHE A 144 -7.92 -13.96 -0.10
CA PHE A 144 -9.32 -13.52 -0.20
C PHE A 144 -9.48 -12.29 -1.09
N LEU A 145 -8.61 -11.29 -0.93
CA LEU A 145 -8.67 -10.08 -1.75
C LEU A 145 -8.35 -10.37 -3.22
N ALA A 146 -7.30 -11.14 -3.50
CA ALA A 146 -6.85 -11.42 -4.86
C ALA A 146 -7.83 -12.32 -5.64
N HIS A 147 -8.72 -13.06 -4.96
CA HIS A 147 -9.79 -13.86 -5.59
C HIS A 147 -11.12 -13.11 -5.69
N CYS A 148 -11.21 -11.87 -5.21
CA CYS A 148 -12.37 -11.01 -5.47
C CYS A 148 -12.38 -10.51 -6.92
N ASN A 149 -13.55 -10.11 -7.42
CA ASN A 149 -13.68 -9.53 -8.76
C ASN A 149 -13.10 -8.12 -8.84
N HIS A 150 -13.23 -7.34 -7.76
CA HIS A 150 -12.82 -5.94 -7.70
C HIS A 150 -12.15 -5.62 -6.37
N THR A 151 -11.45 -4.49 -6.30
CA THR A 151 -10.71 -4.09 -5.10
C THR A 151 -11.03 -2.66 -4.68
N ILE A 152 -11.23 -2.45 -3.39
CA ILE A 152 -11.12 -1.16 -2.71
C ILE A 152 -9.88 -1.25 -1.83
N MET A 153 -8.87 -0.44 -2.11
CA MET A 153 -7.66 -0.38 -1.30
C MET A 153 -7.49 0.99 -0.66
N THR A 154 -6.84 1.04 0.48
CA THR A 154 -6.57 2.29 1.21
C THR A 154 -5.13 2.74 0.98
N ILE A 155 -4.18 2.36 1.84
CA ILE A 155 -2.77 2.72 1.74
C ILE A 155 -1.91 1.47 1.85
N GLY A 156 -0.78 1.48 1.14
CA GLY A 156 0.26 0.46 1.29
C GLY A 156 0.27 -0.55 0.16
N THR A 157 1.42 -1.21 0.03
CA THR A 157 1.73 -2.13 -1.08
C THR A 157 0.88 -3.41 -1.06
N PHE A 158 0.37 -3.82 0.10
CA PHE A 158 -0.50 -4.97 0.22
C PHE A 158 -1.78 -4.81 -0.61
N GLY A 159 -2.45 -3.65 -0.49
CA GLY A 159 -3.63 -3.33 -1.29
C GLY A 159 -3.33 -3.15 -2.78
N ILE A 160 -2.15 -2.59 -3.11
CA ILE A 160 -1.71 -2.45 -4.52
C ILE A 160 -1.57 -3.84 -5.16
N TRP A 161 -0.85 -4.76 -4.53
CA TRP A 161 -0.67 -6.11 -5.10
C TRP A 161 -1.96 -6.91 -5.13
N ALA A 162 -2.84 -6.76 -4.13
CA ALA A 162 -4.15 -7.39 -4.14
C ALA A 162 -5.00 -6.93 -5.34
N GLY A 163 -5.08 -5.61 -5.57
CA GLY A 163 -5.80 -5.06 -6.73
C GLY A 163 -5.16 -5.43 -8.07
N TYR A 164 -3.83 -5.45 -8.13
CA TYR A 164 -3.10 -5.82 -9.34
C TYR A 164 -3.39 -7.26 -9.78
N LEU A 165 -3.47 -8.19 -8.81
CA LEU A 165 -3.72 -9.61 -9.06
C LEU A 165 -5.21 -9.98 -9.17
N ALA A 166 -6.13 -9.18 -8.63
CA ALA A 166 -7.57 -9.40 -8.76
C ALA A 166 -8.12 -9.09 -10.18
N GLU A 167 -7.35 -8.38 -10.99
CA GLU A 167 -7.61 -8.10 -12.41
C GLU A 167 -8.91 -7.34 -12.76
N GLY A 168 -9.64 -6.82 -11.78
CA GLY A 168 -10.81 -5.98 -12.01
C GLY A 168 -10.64 -4.52 -11.61
N GLU A 169 -11.77 -3.82 -11.53
CA GLU A 169 -11.80 -2.42 -11.11
C GLU A 169 -11.19 -2.25 -9.71
N THR A 170 -10.30 -1.27 -9.59
CA THR A 170 -9.66 -0.94 -8.32
C THR A 170 -9.91 0.52 -7.98
N ILE A 171 -10.47 0.75 -6.80
CA ILE A 171 -10.57 2.07 -6.17
C ILE A 171 -9.46 2.21 -5.15
N TYR A 172 -8.71 3.32 -5.19
CA TYR A 172 -7.67 3.63 -4.22
C TYR A 172 -7.88 4.99 -3.55
N LEU A 173 -7.35 5.14 -2.34
CA LEU A 173 -7.31 6.42 -1.63
C LEU A 173 -6.28 7.32 -2.31
N ALA A 174 -6.74 8.40 -2.91
CA ALA A 174 -5.91 9.41 -3.56
C ALA A 174 -5.61 10.58 -2.61
N ASN A 175 -4.55 11.33 -2.91
CA ASN A 175 -4.25 12.61 -2.27
C ASN A 175 -4.22 12.57 -0.73
N TYR A 176 -3.77 11.46 -0.13
CA TYR A 176 -3.76 11.24 1.32
C TYR A 176 -2.58 11.87 2.06
N THR A 177 -1.83 12.78 1.42
CA THR A 177 -0.71 13.52 2.05
C THR A 177 -0.72 14.98 1.61
N LEU A 178 -0.24 15.89 2.47
CA LEU A 178 0.01 17.27 2.08
C LEU A 178 1.07 17.37 0.96
N PRO A 179 1.00 18.38 0.06
CA PRO A 179 1.92 18.52 -1.07
C PRO A 179 3.40 18.63 -0.69
N ASP A 180 3.71 19.11 0.51
CA ASP A 180 5.07 19.27 1.04
C ASP A 180 5.56 18.05 1.84
N SER A 181 4.82 16.94 1.81
CA SER A 181 5.18 15.72 2.51
C SER A 181 6.47 15.09 1.98
N ARG A 182 7.34 14.66 2.91
CA ARG A 182 8.52 13.85 2.58
C ARG A 182 8.15 12.47 2.03
N PHE A 183 6.92 12.00 2.26
CA PHE A 183 6.42 10.74 1.71
C PHE A 183 6.47 10.73 0.18
N LEU A 184 6.18 11.86 -0.46
CA LEU A 184 6.22 12.01 -1.92
C LEU A 184 7.62 11.92 -2.53
N ARG A 185 8.68 11.90 -1.70
CA ARG A 185 10.06 11.64 -2.16
C ARG A 185 10.32 10.15 -2.33
N VAL A 186 9.66 9.30 -1.55
CA VAL A 186 9.87 7.85 -1.53
C VAL A 186 8.74 7.09 -2.23
N PHE A 187 7.53 7.64 -2.25
CA PHE A 187 6.38 7.07 -2.92
C PHE A 187 5.88 8.02 -4.01
N LYS A 188 5.65 7.49 -5.21
CA LYS A 188 5.21 8.25 -6.37
C LYS A 188 3.85 7.73 -6.83
N PRO A 189 2.72 8.35 -6.42
CA PRO A 189 1.38 7.84 -6.73
C PRO A 189 1.13 7.55 -8.21
N LEU A 190 1.56 8.46 -9.10
CA LEU A 190 1.43 8.31 -10.57
C LEU A 190 2.15 7.07 -11.14
N ALA A 191 3.17 6.60 -10.43
CA ALA A 191 3.94 5.43 -10.80
C ALA A 191 3.49 4.18 -10.02
N ALA A 192 2.76 4.34 -8.91
CA ALA A 192 2.35 3.25 -8.04
C ALA A 192 0.98 2.67 -8.39
N PHE A 193 0.05 3.52 -8.84
CA PHE A 193 -1.29 3.11 -9.22
C PHE A 193 -1.41 3.03 -10.74
N LEU A 194 -2.10 1.99 -11.21
CA LEU A 194 -2.32 1.81 -12.65
C LEU A 194 -3.20 2.95 -13.21
N PRO A 195 -2.97 3.41 -14.44
CA PRO A 195 -3.75 4.50 -15.05
C PRO A 195 -5.27 4.24 -15.09
N GLU A 196 -5.67 2.98 -15.22
CA GLU A 196 -7.07 2.56 -15.25
C GLU A 196 -7.74 2.48 -13.87
N TRP A 197 -6.99 2.66 -12.78
CA TRP A 197 -7.55 2.63 -11.43
C TRP A 197 -8.19 3.96 -11.05
N PHE A 198 -9.26 3.90 -10.26
CA PHE A 198 -10.04 5.06 -9.86
C PHE A 198 -9.58 5.60 -8.50
N GLY A 199 -9.11 6.85 -8.47
CA GLY A 199 -8.71 7.52 -7.23
C GLY A 199 -9.88 8.25 -6.58
N VAL A 200 -10.07 8.06 -5.27
CA VAL A 200 -10.98 8.89 -4.46
C VAL A 200 -10.16 9.66 -3.44
N ASP A 201 -10.25 10.98 -3.50
CA ASP A 201 -9.50 11.89 -2.64
C ASP A 201 -9.81 11.67 -1.16
N ALA A 202 -8.75 11.67 -0.35
CA ALA A 202 -8.83 11.65 1.10
C ALA A 202 -9.24 13.03 1.66
N ASP A 203 -9.93 13.03 2.81
CA ASP A 203 -10.15 14.26 3.57
C ASP A 203 -8.90 14.63 4.39
N LEU A 204 -8.29 15.76 4.06
CA LEU A 204 -7.11 16.31 4.75
C LEU A 204 -7.46 17.32 5.85
N SER A 205 -8.76 17.57 6.13
CA SER A 205 -9.24 18.57 7.09
C SER A 205 -8.58 18.43 8.47
N THR A 206 -8.39 17.19 8.94
CA THR A 206 -7.78 16.86 10.23
C THR A 206 -6.35 17.38 10.38
N LEU A 207 -5.57 17.42 9.29
CA LEU A 207 -4.20 17.95 9.27
C LEU A 207 -4.17 19.46 9.17
N LEU A 208 -5.04 20.03 8.35
CA LEU A 208 -5.11 21.48 8.10
C LEU A 208 -5.56 22.22 9.36
N ASN A 209 -6.54 21.67 10.08
CA ASN A 209 -7.06 22.26 11.32
C ASN A 209 -6.06 22.12 12.50
N GLY A 210 -5.29 21.04 12.55
CA GLY A 210 -4.21 20.87 13.53
C GLY A 210 -3.09 21.91 13.38
N THR A 211 -2.81 22.34 12.15
CA THR A 211 -1.80 23.36 11.85
C THR A 211 -2.23 24.75 12.33
N GLN A 212 -3.53 25.05 12.35
CA GLN A 212 -4.04 26.33 12.90
C GLN A 212 -3.93 26.40 14.42
N ARG A 213 -4.09 25.28 15.14
CA ARG A 213 -3.97 25.23 16.61
C ARG A 213 -2.54 25.50 17.12
N GLN A 214 -1.51 25.23 16.31
CA GLN A 214 -0.12 25.56 16.64
C GLN A 214 0.26 27.02 16.35
N LYS A 215 -0.60 27.80 15.67
CA LYS A 215 -0.43 29.25 15.44
C LYS A 215 -1.13 30.10 16.52
N ARG A 216 -1.06 29.72 17.81
CA ARG A 216 -1.42 30.63 18.91
C ARG A 216 -0.26 31.62 19.17
N PRO A 217 -0.53 32.87 19.58
CA PRO A 217 0.46 33.95 19.53
C PRO A 217 1.62 33.67 20.49
N ARG A 218 2.84 34.04 20.08
CA ARG A 218 4.00 34.09 20.98
C ARG A 218 3.62 34.90 22.23
N LEU A 219 3.60 34.25 23.39
CA LEU A 219 3.72 34.95 24.67
C LEU A 219 5.00 35.78 24.62
N GLN A 220 4.86 37.09 24.84
CA GLN A 220 6.00 38.01 24.92
C GLN A 220 6.96 37.49 25.99
N ALA A 221 8.20 37.19 25.57
CA ALA A 221 9.25 36.85 26.51
C ALA A 221 9.62 38.09 27.34
N PRO A 222 9.79 37.98 28.67
CA PRO A 222 10.25 39.10 29.46
C PRO A 222 11.72 39.41 29.12
N ASN A 223 12.02 40.71 29.06
CA ASN A 223 13.35 41.27 28.81
C ASN A 223 14.42 40.55 29.63
N ARG A 224 15.40 39.94 28.94
CA ARG A 224 16.69 39.57 29.54
C ARG A 224 17.81 40.33 28.86
N THR A 225 18.61 40.92 29.73
CA THR A 225 19.73 41.82 29.48
C THR A 225 20.92 41.14 28.81
N ARG A 226 21.71 42.00 28.18
CA ARG A 226 22.84 41.79 27.27
C ARG A 226 24.12 41.32 27.99
N ARG A 227 24.76 40.26 27.48
CA ARG A 227 26.21 39.86 27.50
C ARG A 227 26.24 38.35 27.18
N ASP A 228 27.08 37.76 26.34
CA ASP A 228 28.37 38.12 25.74
C ASP A 228 28.52 37.51 24.33
N ARG A 229 29.51 38.03 23.60
CA ARG A 229 29.80 37.75 22.19
C ARG A 229 30.89 36.67 22.02
N ARG A 230 30.71 35.88 20.94
CA ARG A 230 31.70 35.25 20.01
C ARG A 230 32.40 33.93 20.41
N PRO A 231 32.96 33.16 19.44
CA PRO A 231 32.71 33.15 17.98
C PRO A 231 32.38 31.76 17.40
N ALA A 232 31.90 31.80 16.15
CA ALA A 232 31.67 30.66 15.26
C ALA A 232 32.98 30.03 14.76
N ILE A 233 32.95 28.72 14.50
CA ILE A 233 33.95 28.00 13.70
C ILE A 233 33.20 27.14 12.66
N SER A 234 33.82 27.11 11.49
CA SER A 234 33.37 26.73 10.14
C SER A 234 33.39 25.24 9.82
N GLU A 235 32.64 24.92 8.75
CA GLU A 235 32.92 23.93 7.70
C GLU A 235 33.26 22.47 8.05
N GLY A 236 32.40 21.57 7.55
CA GLY A 236 32.68 20.15 7.40
C GLY A 236 31.98 19.59 6.15
N LYS A 237 32.71 19.59 5.04
CA LYS A 237 32.31 19.06 3.73
C LYS A 237 31.88 17.58 3.82
N GLY A 238 30.86 17.25 3.02
CA GLY A 238 30.38 15.89 2.83
C GLY A 238 31.47 14.95 2.31
N ARG A 239 31.47 13.73 2.83
CA ARG A 239 32.26 12.61 2.31
C ARG A 239 31.44 11.35 2.45
N TRP A 240 30.78 10.94 1.37
CA TRP A 240 30.27 9.57 1.27
C TRP A 240 31.49 8.65 1.19
N ARG A 241 31.62 7.76 2.16
CA ARG A 241 32.67 6.76 2.22
C ARG A 241 32.07 5.45 1.70
N VAL A 242 32.60 4.94 0.59
CA VAL A 242 32.38 3.56 0.14
C VAL A 242 33.03 2.66 1.19
N GLN A 243 32.27 1.75 1.80
CA GLN A 243 32.80 0.81 2.76
C GLN A 243 32.44 -0.62 2.35
N GLY A 244 33.48 -1.37 1.97
CA GLY A 244 33.61 -2.80 2.27
C GLY A 244 32.95 -3.79 1.31
N VAL A 245 33.79 -4.69 0.80
CA VAL A 245 33.50 -5.80 -0.10
C VAL A 245 33.47 -7.13 0.68
N LEU A 246 32.47 -7.96 0.33
CA LEU A 246 32.32 -9.44 0.37
C LEU A 246 32.65 -10.24 1.64
N GLU A 247 31.72 -11.11 2.05
CA GLU A 247 31.88 -12.56 1.89
C GLU A 247 30.55 -13.31 2.04
N GLN A 248 30.31 -14.21 1.07
CA GLN A 248 29.45 -15.40 1.07
C GLN A 248 27.99 -15.27 1.57
N GLY A 249 27.07 -15.43 0.62
CA GLY A 249 25.66 -15.73 0.89
C GLY A 249 24.82 -15.42 -0.33
N GLU A 250 24.20 -16.44 -0.93
CA GLU A 250 23.26 -16.32 -2.04
C GLU A 250 22.27 -15.17 -1.83
N VAL A 251 22.26 -14.21 -2.74
CA VAL A 251 21.31 -13.09 -2.70
C VAL A 251 20.07 -13.49 -3.48
N LYS A 252 19.02 -13.88 -2.75
CA LYS A 252 17.65 -13.96 -3.29
C LYS A 252 17.14 -12.55 -3.56
N THR A 253 17.18 -12.11 -4.81
CA THR A 253 16.51 -10.89 -5.26
C THR A 253 15.00 -11.10 -5.22
N THR A 254 14.30 -10.33 -4.39
CA THR A 254 12.84 -10.39 -4.29
C THR A 254 12.25 -9.01 -4.54
N TRP A 255 11.65 -8.88 -5.73
CA TRP A 255 11.20 -7.63 -6.36
C TRP A 255 9.74 -7.26 -6.07
N LEU A 256 9.13 -7.94 -5.10
CA LEU A 256 7.69 -8.08 -4.90
C LEU A 256 7.38 -8.07 -3.41
N PRO A 257 6.11 -7.84 -2.97
CA PRO A 257 5.80 -7.37 -1.61
C PRO A 257 6.60 -8.18 -0.64
N SER A 258 7.52 -7.49 0.05
CA SER A 258 8.75 -8.05 0.64
C SER A 258 8.64 -9.56 0.76
N ALA A 259 9.36 -10.35 -0.03
CA ALA A 259 9.10 -11.81 -0.11
C ALA A 259 9.24 -12.59 1.21
N ASN A 260 9.54 -11.89 2.30
CA ASN A 260 9.28 -12.31 3.67
C ASN A 260 7.78 -12.40 4.03
N PHE A 261 6.84 -11.94 3.20
CA PHE A 261 5.41 -11.78 3.53
C PHE A 261 4.50 -12.93 3.05
N LEU A 262 4.92 -13.74 2.07
CA LEU A 262 4.10 -14.83 1.51
C LEU A 262 4.82 -16.18 1.30
N PRO A 263 5.82 -16.61 2.11
CA PRO A 263 6.35 -17.98 1.98
C PRO A 263 5.23 -19.01 2.18
N GLY A 264 4.99 -19.87 1.17
CA GLY A 264 4.01 -20.96 1.24
C GLY A 264 2.64 -20.68 0.62
N PHE A 265 2.36 -19.45 0.18
CA PHE A 265 1.06 -19.08 -0.42
C PHE A 265 1.09 -18.99 -1.95
N LEU A 266 2.16 -18.43 -2.49
CA LEU A 266 2.36 -18.30 -3.93
C LEU A 266 3.32 -19.40 -4.42
N ARG A 267 3.00 -19.99 -5.58
CA ARG A 267 3.95 -20.84 -6.29
C ARG A 267 5.17 -19.99 -6.64
N ARG A 268 6.37 -20.51 -6.42
CA ARG A 268 7.57 -19.85 -6.94
C ARG A 268 7.62 -20.07 -8.44
N GLY A 269 7.32 -19.02 -9.19
CA GLY A 269 7.72 -18.93 -10.57
C GLY A 269 9.22 -18.75 -10.73
N HIS A 270 9.80 -19.49 -11.67
CA HIS A 270 11.19 -19.30 -12.07
C HIS A 270 11.27 -18.14 -13.07
N LEU A 271 11.25 -16.90 -12.57
CA LEU A 271 11.76 -15.76 -13.33
C LEU A 271 13.28 -15.95 -13.47
N VAL A 272 13.69 -16.69 -14.49
CA VAL A 272 15.00 -16.46 -15.12
C VAL A 272 14.81 -15.21 -15.93
N PRO A 273 15.45 -14.07 -15.61
CA PRO A 273 15.39 -12.90 -16.46
C PRO A 273 15.97 -13.31 -17.82
N ARG A 274 15.12 -13.50 -18.82
CA ARG A 274 15.57 -13.36 -20.21
C ARG A 274 15.73 -11.87 -20.44
N LEU A 275 16.87 -11.35 -19.99
CA LEU A 275 17.43 -10.13 -20.55
C LEU A 275 17.75 -10.46 -22.01
N ASN A 276 16.76 -10.28 -22.89
CA ASN A 276 17.08 -10.06 -24.30
C ASN A 276 17.65 -8.64 -24.35
N CYS A 277 18.97 -8.58 -24.47
CA CYS A 277 19.79 -7.38 -24.58
C CYS A 277 19.24 -6.38 -25.62
#